data_AF-A0A160T4I8-F1
#
_entry.id   AF-A0A160T4I8-F1
#
_cell.length_a   1.000
_cell.length_b   1.000
_cell.length_c   1.000
_cell.angle_alpha   90.00
_cell.angle_beta   90.00
_cell.angle_gamma   90.00
#
_symmetry.space_group_name_H-M   'P 1'
#
loop_
_entity.id
_entity.type
_entity.pdbx_description
1 polymer ?
#
loop_
_entity_poly.entity_id
_entity_poly.type
_entity_poly.pdbx_seq_one_letter_code
_entity_poly.pdbx_strand_id
1 'polypeptide(L)' 'MARKADQAELKQLDEAITAHPGRRSGTWAGLFKWSREKVNRHLTTLNEQGRLYYEDDEGRLYPANWSESTQKSRYSDG' A
#
# COMPACT_ATOMS: atom_id res chain seq x y z
N MET A 1 -24.04 7.91 -5.10
CA MET A 1 -23.64 6.60 -4.53
C MET A 1 -22.20 6.17 -4.89
N ALA A 2 -21.48 6.88 -5.77
CA ALA A 2 -20.11 6.50 -6.21
C ALA A 2 -19.01 6.60 -5.12
N ARG A 3 -19.13 7.51 -4.14
CA ARG A 3 -18.08 7.73 -3.13
C ARG A 3 -17.88 6.57 -2.14
N LYS A 4 -18.92 5.77 -1.87
CA LYS A 4 -18.84 4.68 -0.87
C LYS A 4 -18.18 3.42 -1.42
N ALA A 5 -18.38 3.12 -2.70
CA ALA A 5 -17.74 1.98 -3.35
C ALA A 5 -16.22 2.18 -3.41
N ASP A 6 -15.78 3.36 -3.83
CA ASP A 6 -14.37 3.73 -3.92
C ASP A 6 -13.66 3.66 -2.55
N GLN A 7 -14.33 4.08 -1.46
CA GLN A 7 -13.78 3.93 -0.11
C GLN A 7 -13.62 2.49 0.36
N ALA A 8 -14.54 1.60 -0.01
CA ALA A 8 -14.39 0.18 0.33
C ALA A 8 -13.22 -0.44 -0.44
N GLU A 9 -13.02 -0.05 -1.70
CA GLU A 9 -11.89 -0.48 -2.53
C GLU A 9 -10.56 0.06 -2.01
N LEU A 10 -10.49 1.35 -1.62
CA LEU A 10 -9.32 1.95 -0.98
C LEU A 10 -8.92 1.20 0.30
N LYS A 11 -9.90 0.91 1.15
CA LYS A 11 -9.66 0.16 2.39
C LYS A 11 -9.16 -1.25 2.11
N GLN A 12 -9.75 -1.96 1.15
CA GLN A 12 -9.30 -3.29 0.77
C GLN A 12 -7.85 -3.29 0.25
N LEU A 13 -7.48 -2.28 -0.55
CA LEU A 13 -6.11 -2.15 -1.04
C LEU A 13 -5.13 -1.86 0.10
N ASP A 14 -5.48 -0.96 1.02
CA ASP A 14 -4.69 -0.61 2.21
C ASP A 14 -4.43 -1.83 3.10
N GLU A 15 -5.48 -2.57 3.45
CA GLU A 15 -5.40 -3.78 4.27
C GLU A 15 -4.56 -4.86 3.59
N ALA A 16 -4.70 -5.02 2.27
CA ALA A 16 -3.98 -6.05 1.54
C ALA A 16 -2.48 -5.76 1.42
N ILE A 17 -2.10 -4.51 1.10
CA ILE A 17 -0.68 -4.11 1.04
C ILE A 17 -0.05 -4.18 2.43
N THR A 18 -0.77 -3.77 3.47
CA THR A 18 -0.30 -3.87 4.86
C THR A 18 -0.11 -5.32 5.30
N ALA A 19 -1.00 -6.23 4.92
CA ALA A 19 -0.92 -7.65 5.26
C ALA A 19 0.16 -8.40 4.44
N HIS A 20 0.41 -7.99 3.20
CA HIS A 20 1.37 -8.63 2.30
C HIS A 20 2.23 -7.61 1.55
N PRO A 21 3.13 -6.90 2.25
CA PRO A 21 4.04 -5.94 1.63
C PRO A 21 5.07 -6.64 0.72
N GLY A 22 5.67 -5.87 -0.18
CA GLY A 22 6.65 -6.37 -1.14
C GLY A 22 6.05 -6.98 -2.41
N ARG A 23 4.74 -6.81 -2.63
CA ARG A 23 4.06 -7.21 -3.88
C ARG A 23 4.01 -6.06 -4.87
N ARG A 24 4.10 -6.40 -6.15
CA ARG A 24 4.07 -5.41 -7.24
C ARG A 24 2.67 -4.86 -7.47
N SER A 25 2.60 -3.61 -7.93
CA SER A 25 1.37 -2.93 -8.37
C SER A 25 0.57 -3.77 -9.38
N GLY A 26 1.26 -4.46 -10.29
CA GLY A 26 0.64 -5.39 -11.25
C GLY A 26 0.04 -6.66 -10.62
N THR A 27 0.62 -7.15 -9.50
CA THR A 27 0.08 -8.30 -8.76
C THR A 27 -1.26 -7.92 -8.11
N TRP A 28 -1.36 -6.73 -7.55
CA TRP A 28 -2.60 -6.22 -6.97
C TRP A 28 -3.69 -6.01 -8.01
N ALA A 29 -3.35 -5.47 -9.18
CA ALA A 29 -4.28 -5.37 -10.31
C ALA A 29 -4.91 -6.72 -10.66
N GLY A 30 -4.10 -7.79 -10.72
CA GLY A 30 -4.59 -9.15 -10.96
C GLY A 30 -5.47 -9.69 -9.84
N LEU A 31 -5.07 -9.51 -8.58
CA LEU A 31 -5.79 -10.00 -7.41
C LEU A 31 -7.18 -9.37 -7.25
N PHE A 32 -7.27 -8.06 -7.47
CA PHE A 32 -8.51 -7.31 -7.33
C PHE A 32 -9.35 -7.24 -8.62
N LYS A 33 -8.86 -7.82 -9.72
CA LYS A 33 -9.45 -7.66 -11.07
C LYS A 33 -9.65 -6.19 -11.44
N TRP A 34 -8.68 -5.35 -11.07
CA TRP A 34 -8.66 -3.92 -11.36
C TRP A 34 -7.67 -3.61 -12.46
N SER A 35 -7.89 -2.51 -13.19
CA SER A 35 -6.88 -1.96 -14.09
C SER A 35 -5.69 -1.43 -13.30
N ARG A 36 -4.47 -1.51 -13.87
CA ARG A 36 -3.27 -0.90 -13.26
C ARG A 36 -3.45 0.59 -12.95
N GLU A 37 -4.12 1.31 -13.85
CA GLU A 37 -4.46 2.72 -13.66
C GLU A 37 -5.34 2.94 -12.42
N LYS A 38 -6.32 2.04 -12.19
CA LYS A 38 -7.18 2.09 -11.01
C LYS A 38 -6.37 1.88 -9.73
N VAL A 39 -5.46 0.91 -9.71
CA VAL A 39 -4.55 0.68 -8.58
C VAL A 39 -3.70 1.92 -8.30
N ASN A 40 -3.06 2.50 -9.31
CA ASN A 40 -2.23 3.70 -9.15
C ASN A 40 -3.04 4.90 -8.64
N ARG A 41 -4.26 5.08 -9.13
CA ARG A 41 -5.17 6.12 -8.63
C ARG A 41 -5.51 5.90 -7.16
N HIS A 42 -5.83 4.66 -6.77
CA HIS A 42 -6.12 4.33 -5.38
C HIS A 42 -4.90 4.55 -4.47
N LEU A 43 -3.70 4.16 -4.92
CA LEU A 43 -2.45 4.44 -4.20
C LEU A 43 -2.23 5.94 -4.00
N THR A 44 -2.48 6.75 -5.04
CA THR A 44 -2.39 8.21 -4.95
C THR A 44 -3.37 8.75 -3.92
N THR A 45 -4.64 8.30 -3.95
CA THR A 45 -5.66 8.72 -3.00
C THR A 45 -5.34 8.27 -1.57
N LEU A 46 -4.76 7.07 -1.38
CA LEU A 46 -4.29 6.61 -0.07
C LEU A 46 -3.16 7.51 0.45
N ASN A 47 -2.20 7.89 -0.40
CA ASN A 47 -1.14 8.83 -0.05
C ASN A 47 -1.72 10.19 0.37
N GLU A 48 -2.70 10.71 -0.37
CA GLU A 48 -3.41 11.96 -0.02
C GLU A 48 -4.17 11.86 1.32
N GLN A 49 -4.59 10.66 1.71
CA GLN A 49 -5.22 10.38 3.01
C GLN A 49 -4.21 10.16 4.15
N GLY A 50 -2.91 10.30 3.88
CA GLY A 50 -1.83 10.08 4.86
C GLY A 50 -1.40 8.62 5.01
N ARG A 51 -1.94 7.70 4.19
CA ARG A 51 -1.47 6.32 4.08
C ARG A 51 -0.36 6.27 3.04
N LEU A 52 0.88 6.48 3.49
CA LEU A 52 2.03 6.56 2.61
C LEU A 52 2.50 5.17 2.17
N TYR A 53 2.67 5.00 0.86
CA TYR A 53 3.25 3.81 0.24
C TYR A 53 4.47 4.19 -0.61
N TYR A 54 5.53 3.39 -0.51
CA TYR A 54 6.70 3.53 -1.36
C TYR A 54 6.83 2.32 -2.28
N GLU A 55 7.36 2.58 -3.47
CA GLU A 55 7.70 1.57 -4.46
C GLU A 55 9.23 1.42 -4.49
N ASP A 56 9.71 0.19 -4.35
CA ASP A 56 11.13 -0.14 -4.51
C ASP A 56 11.53 -0.24 -6.00
N ASP A 57 12.82 -0.29 -6.33
CA ASP A 57 13.36 -0.37 -7.71
C ASP A 57 12.75 -1.54 -8.53
N GLU A 58 12.37 -2.63 -7.85
CA GLU A 58 11.70 -3.77 -8.46
C GLU A 58 10.18 -3.60 -8.69
N GLY A 59 9.62 -2.41 -8.42
CA GLY A 59 8.19 -2.12 -8.53
C GLY A 59 7.35 -2.71 -7.39
N ARG A 60 7.97 -2.99 -6.23
CA ARG A 60 7.33 -3.64 -5.07
C ARG A 60 6.81 -2.59 -4.10
N LEU A 61 5.55 -2.72 -3.68
CA LEU A 61 4.90 -1.76 -2.79
C LEU A 61 5.08 -2.15 -1.32
N TYR A 62 5.44 -1.15 -0.52
CA TYR A 62 5.59 -1.25 0.92
C TYR A 62 4.89 -0.07 1.59
N PRO A 63 4.23 -0.29 2.74
CA PRO A 63 3.69 0.81 3.50
C PRO A 63 4.84 1.54 4.22
N ALA A 64 4.77 2.87 4.35
CA ALA A 64 5.87 3.68 4.88
C ALA A 64 6.25 3.32 6.33
N ASN A 65 5.27 2.85 7.12
CA ASN A 65 5.50 2.35 8.48
C ASN A 65 6.24 0.99 8.53
N TRP A 66 6.45 0.31 7.40
CA TRP A 66 7.23 -0.93 7.32
C TRP A 66 8.68 -0.72 7.74
N SER A 67 9.24 0.46 7.47
CA SER A 67 10.63 0.79 7.82
C SER A 67 10.84 0.99 9.33
N GLU A 68 9.80 1.35 10.08
CA GLU A 68 9.94 1.61 11.53
C GLU A 68 10.13 0.34 12.36
N SER A 69 9.60 -0.81 11.92
CA SER A 69 9.71 -2.06 12.68
C SER A 69 11.10 -2.71 12.60
N THR A 70 11.92 -2.38 11.61
CA THR A 70 13.30 -2.91 11.50
C THR A 70 14.32 -2.05 12.26
N GLN A 71 13.97 -0.83 12.66
CA GLN A 71 14.93 0.12 13.25
C GLN A 71 14.84 0.28 14.79
N LYS A 72 13.77 -0.19 15.44
CA LYS A 72 13.60 -0.11 16.91
C LYS A 72 14.22 -1.25 17.72
N SER A 73 15.03 -2.12 17.11
CA SER A 73 15.72 -3.21 17.84
C SER A 73 17.24 -2.99 18.00
N ARG A 74 17.77 -1.80 17.65
CA ARG A 74 19.22 -1.49 17.78
C ARG A 74 19.57 -0.38 18.76
N TYR A 75 18.62 0.22 19.48
CA TYR A 75 18.87 1.31 20.43
C TYR A 75 18.18 1.09 21.79
N SER A 76 18.35 -0.10 22.39
CA SER A 76 17.92 -0.34 23.78
C SER A 76 18.93 -1.16 24.59
N ASP A 77 20.21 -1.08 24.24
CA ASP A 77 21.30 -1.51 25.11
C ASP A 77 22.34 -0.38 25.14
N GLY A 78 22.34 0.37 26.24
CA GLY A 78 23.20 1.52 26.52
C GLY A 78 23.02 1.95 27.95
#